data_AF-A0A852MCX5-F1
#
_entry.id   AF-A0A852MCX5-F1
#
_cell.length_a   1.000
_cell.length_b   1.000
_cell.length_c   1.000
_cell.angle_alpha   90.00
_cell.angle_beta   90.00
_cell.angle_gamma   90.00
#
_symmetry.space_group_name_H-M   'P 1'
#
loop_
_entity.id
_entity.type
_entity.pdbx_description
1 polymer ?
#
loop_
_entity_poly.entity_id
_entity_poly.type
_entity_poly.pdbx_seq_one_letter_code
_entity_poly.pdbx_strand_id
1 'polypeptide(L)'
;RLLLERREVAALEQALQGQREDLGQRLERLAQRRRRLAQREEQLQDLILKFNAFLEAVVARQERAQERADKARAQAAERDAEVSHLRQELTELLRCRERLAQRLRSLRSFGEYLRAVLARLGRFQDVPAMVAHFEELAGMRALLAQREEARQEQVAQGWERLRRNQEEAGSELLRTKDELRQLRARLEAARQDVLPQESLRAHSQSAATQKTLVLGQIKLAVLNLFQAATTRLKIPVNVALEDTEAQLDMVLLCMQDLTATCAELRPGQLGPCPPRLPVATSHGGARVALSQE
;
A
#
# COMPACT_ATOMS: atom_id res chain seq x y z
N ARG A 1 45.98 81.23 -150.37
CA ARG A 1 45.52 80.06 -149.58
C ARG A 1 46.44 79.76 -148.38
N LEU A 2 47.77 79.84 -148.49
CA LEU A 2 48.70 79.56 -147.37
C LEU A 2 48.71 80.57 -146.19
N LEU A 3 48.33 81.84 -146.42
CA LEU A 3 48.29 82.87 -145.35
C LEU A 3 47.02 82.82 -144.50
N LEU A 4 45.94 82.17 -144.98
CA LEU A 4 44.70 82.01 -144.22
C LEU A 4 44.80 80.81 -143.29
N GLU A 5 45.31 79.67 -143.76
CA GLU A 5 45.53 78.50 -142.91
C GLU A 5 46.57 78.74 -141.80
N ARG A 6 47.60 79.56 -142.03
CA ARG A 6 48.55 79.96 -140.96
C ARG A 6 47.91 80.87 -139.91
N ARG A 7 46.92 81.68 -140.28
CA ARG A 7 46.15 82.51 -139.33
C ARG A 7 45.13 81.66 -138.57
N GLU A 8 44.54 80.66 -139.21
CA GLU A 8 43.62 79.71 -138.58
C GLU A 8 44.34 78.77 -137.61
N VAL A 9 45.52 78.24 -137.97
CA VAL A 9 46.35 77.43 -137.07
C VAL A 9 46.83 78.25 -135.87
N ALA A 10 47.28 79.49 -136.08
CA ALA A 10 47.66 80.37 -134.97
C ALA A 10 46.45 80.73 -134.08
N ALA A 11 45.26 80.92 -134.64
CA ALA A 11 44.04 81.15 -133.87
C ALA A 11 43.59 79.89 -133.09
N LEU A 12 43.73 78.71 -133.67
CA LEU A 12 43.46 77.42 -133.01
C LEU A 12 44.48 77.13 -131.90
N GLU A 13 45.76 77.43 -132.12
CA GLU A 13 46.81 77.33 -131.10
C GLU A 13 46.56 78.30 -129.95
N GLN A 14 46.17 79.55 -130.23
CA GLN A 14 45.76 80.51 -129.20
C GLN A 14 44.51 80.06 -128.44
N ALA A 15 43.51 79.47 -129.13
CA ALA A 15 42.32 78.91 -128.49
C ALA A 15 42.64 77.68 -127.61
N LEU A 16 43.54 76.80 -128.07
CA LEU A 16 44.02 75.64 -127.29
C LEU A 16 44.87 76.08 -126.09
N GLN A 17 45.69 77.12 -126.24
CA GLN A 17 46.46 77.70 -125.15
C GLN A 17 45.52 78.30 -124.10
N GLY A 18 44.50 79.06 -124.51
CA GLY A 18 43.46 79.57 -123.62
C GLY A 18 42.70 78.46 -122.89
N GLN A 19 42.33 77.37 -123.58
CA GLN A 19 41.69 76.21 -122.95
C GLN A 19 42.60 75.49 -121.95
N ARG A 20 43.90 75.36 -122.23
CA ARG A 20 44.88 74.77 -121.30
C ARG A 20 45.06 75.63 -120.06
N GLU A 21 45.13 76.95 -120.22
CA GLU A 21 45.21 77.91 -119.12
C GLU A 21 43.93 77.87 -118.28
N ASP A 22 42.75 77.82 -118.90
CA ASP A 22 41.46 77.67 -118.21
C ASP A 22 41.35 76.35 -117.45
N LEU A 23 41.79 75.23 -118.04
CA LEU A 23 41.85 73.93 -117.38
C LEU A 23 42.85 73.94 -116.22
N GLY A 24 44.02 74.57 -116.41
CA GLY A 24 45.01 74.78 -115.36
C GLY A 24 44.44 75.55 -114.16
N GLN A 25 43.81 76.69 -114.42
CA GLN A 25 43.14 77.49 -113.38
C GLN A 25 42.02 76.72 -112.68
N ARG A 26 41.21 75.92 -113.42
CA ARG A 26 40.17 75.07 -112.84
C ARG A 26 40.77 73.98 -111.96
N LEU A 27 41.85 73.33 -112.39
CA LEU A 27 42.56 72.31 -111.61
C LEU A 27 43.17 72.91 -110.34
N GLU A 28 43.77 74.09 -110.41
CA GLU A 28 44.30 74.79 -109.23
C GLU A 28 43.18 75.16 -108.23
N ARG A 29 42.05 75.69 -108.72
CA ARG A 29 40.87 75.98 -107.87
C ARG A 29 40.34 74.70 -107.21
N LEU A 30 40.29 73.59 -107.93
CA LEU A 30 39.89 72.29 -107.39
C LEU A 30 40.91 71.76 -106.37
N ALA A 31 42.22 71.89 -106.62
CA ALA A 31 43.26 71.50 -105.70
C ALA A 31 43.22 72.33 -104.40
N GLN A 32 43.03 73.64 -104.50
CA GLN A 32 42.83 74.53 -103.36
C GLN A 32 41.56 74.16 -102.58
N ARG A 33 40.45 73.86 -103.27
CA ARG A 33 39.20 73.41 -102.63
C ARG A 33 39.40 72.07 -101.91
N ARG A 34 40.11 71.11 -102.51
CA ARG A 34 40.46 69.83 -101.87
C ARG A 34 41.29 70.04 -100.61
N ARG A 35 42.32 70.89 -100.64
CA ARG A 35 43.13 71.24 -99.46
C ARG A 35 42.28 71.86 -98.35
N ARG A 36 41.38 72.80 -98.68
CA ARG A 36 40.46 73.42 -97.71
C ARG A 36 39.47 72.41 -97.11
N LEU A 37 38.99 71.46 -97.89
CA LEU A 37 38.11 70.39 -97.40
C LEU A 37 38.85 69.45 -96.46
N ALA A 38 40.06 69.00 -96.82
CA ALA A 38 40.89 68.16 -95.96
C ALA A 38 41.19 68.83 -94.59
N GLN A 39 41.57 70.11 -94.59
CA GLN A 39 41.78 70.87 -93.34
C GLN A 39 40.51 70.97 -92.49
N ARG A 40 39.34 71.16 -93.12
CA ARG A 40 38.06 71.19 -92.40
C ARG A 40 37.69 69.81 -91.85
N GLU A 41 37.97 68.74 -92.59
CA GLU A 41 37.78 67.36 -92.15
C GLU A 41 38.65 67.05 -90.93
N GLU A 42 39.94 67.41 -90.95
CA GLU A 42 40.85 67.28 -89.80
C GLU A 42 40.34 68.08 -88.59
N GLN A 43 39.93 69.34 -88.79
CA GLN A 43 39.35 70.17 -87.72
C GLN A 43 38.08 69.55 -87.12
N LEU A 44 37.20 68.97 -87.96
CA LEU A 44 36.00 68.29 -87.49
C LEU A 44 36.35 67.01 -86.74
N GLN A 45 37.34 66.24 -87.19
CA GLN A 45 37.83 65.05 -86.49
C GLN A 45 38.38 65.41 -85.11
N ASP A 46 39.20 66.47 -85.01
CA ASP A 46 39.72 66.97 -83.73
C ASP A 46 38.60 67.42 -82.78
N LEU A 47 37.58 68.08 -83.30
CA LEU A 47 36.42 68.48 -82.52
C LEU A 47 35.65 67.26 -82.03
N ILE A 48 35.42 66.26 -82.87
CA ILE A 48 34.74 65.01 -82.49
C ILE A 48 35.51 64.30 -81.37
N LEU A 49 36.84 64.20 -81.47
CA LEU A 49 37.67 63.61 -80.41
C LEU A 49 37.55 64.38 -79.08
N LYS A 50 37.59 65.72 -79.14
CA LYS A 50 37.41 66.57 -77.94
C LYS A 50 36.01 66.43 -77.35
N PHE A 51 34.97 66.36 -78.19
CA PHE A 51 33.59 66.14 -77.73
C PHE A 51 33.41 64.76 -77.11
N ASN A 52 33.97 63.71 -77.71
CA ASN A 52 33.91 62.36 -77.14
C ASN A 52 34.63 62.31 -75.80
N ALA A 53 35.84 62.85 -75.69
CA ALA A 53 36.57 62.93 -74.42
C ALA A 53 35.81 63.73 -73.35
N PHE A 54 35.12 64.82 -73.75
CA PHE A 54 34.26 65.57 -72.85
C PHE A 54 33.05 64.76 -72.38
N LEU A 55 32.36 64.05 -73.29
CA LEU A 55 31.23 63.20 -72.95
C LEU A 55 31.64 62.08 -72.00
N GLU A 56 32.76 61.41 -72.27
CA GLU A 56 33.35 60.39 -71.37
C GLU A 56 33.64 60.98 -69.98
N ALA A 57 34.26 62.16 -69.90
CA ALA A 57 34.55 62.84 -68.63
C ALA A 57 33.27 63.22 -67.86
N VAL A 58 32.22 63.65 -68.55
CA VAL A 58 30.92 63.97 -67.94
C VAL A 58 30.24 62.70 -67.44
N VAL A 59 30.20 61.63 -68.22
CA VAL A 59 29.65 60.33 -67.81
C VAL A 59 30.40 59.80 -66.59
N ALA A 60 31.73 59.79 -66.60
CA ALA A 60 32.54 59.37 -65.45
C ALA A 60 32.30 60.23 -64.20
N ARG A 61 32.02 61.53 -64.37
CA ARG A 61 31.66 62.42 -63.25
C ARG A 61 30.26 62.09 -62.72
N GLN A 62 29.31 61.80 -63.60
CA GLN A 62 27.95 61.38 -63.22
C GLN A 62 27.99 60.05 -62.47
N GLU A 63 28.71 59.03 -62.98
CA GLU A 63 28.88 57.73 -62.33
C GLU A 63 29.48 57.88 -60.93
N ARG A 64 30.56 58.65 -60.77
CA ARG A 64 31.16 58.93 -59.44
C ARG A 64 30.19 59.63 -58.50
N ALA A 65 29.38 60.55 -59.00
CA ALA A 65 28.38 61.24 -58.19
C ALA A 65 27.25 60.28 -57.76
N GLN A 66 26.81 59.40 -58.67
CA GLN A 66 25.83 58.34 -58.39
C GLN A 66 26.38 57.37 -57.35
N GLU A 67 27.59 56.82 -57.52
CA GLU A 67 28.20 55.93 -56.54
C GLU A 67 28.33 56.56 -55.15
N ARG A 68 28.67 57.85 -55.08
CA ARG A 68 28.72 58.58 -53.79
C ARG A 68 27.34 58.73 -53.18
N ALA A 69 26.33 59.04 -53.99
CA ALA A 69 24.95 59.12 -53.54
C ALA A 69 24.45 57.76 -53.05
N ASP A 70 24.76 56.68 -53.75
CA ASP A 70 24.34 55.33 -53.39
C ASP A 70 25.07 54.82 -52.14
N LYS A 71 26.37 55.10 -51.99
CA LYS A 71 27.11 54.84 -50.75
C LYS A 71 26.53 55.62 -49.58
N ALA A 72 26.20 56.89 -49.77
CA ALA A 72 25.57 57.70 -48.73
C ALA A 72 24.17 57.18 -48.36
N ARG A 73 23.37 56.75 -49.35
CA ARG A 73 22.06 56.12 -49.13
C ARG A 73 22.18 54.80 -48.37
N ALA A 74 23.14 53.95 -48.73
CA ALA A 74 23.39 52.69 -48.03
C ALA A 74 23.78 52.93 -46.56
N GLN A 75 24.71 53.86 -46.31
CA GLN A 75 25.11 54.23 -44.94
C GLN A 75 23.97 54.87 -44.13
N ALA A 76 23.08 55.64 -44.78
CA ALA A 76 21.89 56.17 -44.13
C ALA A 76 20.93 55.05 -43.74
N ALA A 77 20.68 54.09 -44.66
CA ALA A 77 19.81 52.95 -44.41
C ALA A 77 20.33 52.03 -43.28
N GLU A 78 21.64 51.79 -43.22
CA GLU A 78 22.28 51.05 -42.12
C GLU A 78 22.05 51.75 -40.77
N ARG A 79 22.29 53.07 -40.71
CA ARG A 79 22.03 53.84 -39.48
C ARG A 79 20.56 53.88 -39.10
N ASP A 80 19.65 54.00 -40.06
CA ASP A 80 18.22 53.98 -39.79
C ASP A 80 17.78 52.61 -39.26
N ALA A 81 18.34 51.52 -39.78
CA ALA A 81 18.12 50.17 -39.26
C ALA A 81 18.61 50.03 -37.82
N GLU A 82 19.83 50.50 -37.51
CA GLU A 82 20.38 50.52 -36.15
C GLU A 82 19.52 51.34 -35.19
N VAL A 83 19.10 52.54 -35.61
CA VAL A 83 18.19 53.40 -34.81
C VAL A 83 16.87 52.70 -34.56
N SER A 84 16.32 51.99 -35.55
CA SER A 84 15.07 51.24 -35.39
C SER A 84 15.23 50.07 -34.40
N HIS A 85 16.36 49.36 -34.46
CA HIS A 85 16.69 48.27 -33.53
C HIS A 85 16.82 48.79 -32.09
N LEU A 86 17.64 49.82 -31.88
CA LEU A 86 17.82 50.44 -30.56
C LEU A 86 16.50 50.99 -29.98
N ARG A 87 15.61 51.54 -30.83
CA ARG A 87 14.28 51.96 -30.40
C ARG A 87 13.42 50.79 -29.93
N GLN A 88 13.46 49.65 -30.63
CA GLN A 88 12.73 48.46 -30.21
C GLN A 88 13.25 47.93 -28.86
N GLU A 89 14.58 47.82 -28.71
CA GLU A 89 15.19 47.40 -27.44
C GLU A 89 14.81 48.33 -26.29
N LEU A 90 14.84 49.65 -26.51
CA LEU A 90 14.41 50.62 -25.51
C LEU A 90 12.94 50.40 -25.11
N THR A 91 12.05 50.16 -26.08
CA THR A 91 10.64 49.89 -25.77
C THR A 91 10.45 48.61 -24.96
N GLU A 92 11.20 47.54 -25.24
CA GLU A 92 11.12 46.31 -24.45
C GLU A 92 11.68 46.49 -23.03
N LEU A 93 12.79 47.20 -22.88
CA LEU A 93 13.34 47.53 -21.57
C LEU A 93 12.39 48.39 -20.74
N LEU A 94 11.71 49.36 -21.35
CA LEU A 94 10.69 50.17 -20.68
C LEU A 94 9.50 49.32 -20.22
N ARG A 95 9.00 48.41 -21.07
CA ARG A 95 7.95 47.45 -20.69
C ARG A 95 8.37 46.57 -19.51
N CYS A 96 9.60 46.06 -19.52
CA CYS A 96 10.16 45.28 -18.41
C CYS A 96 10.22 46.11 -17.11
N ARG A 97 10.69 47.36 -17.20
CA ARG A 97 10.72 48.28 -16.05
C ARG A 97 9.32 48.54 -15.50
N GLU A 98 8.33 48.76 -16.36
CA GLU A 98 6.94 48.98 -15.94
C GLU A 98 6.35 47.75 -15.23
N ARG A 99 6.57 46.55 -15.78
CA ARG A 99 6.15 45.29 -15.14
C ARG A 99 6.76 45.12 -13.75
N LEU A 100 8.06 45.39 -13.61
CA LEU A 100 8.75 45.35 -12.31
C LEU A 100 8.22 46.41 -11.35
N ALA A 101 7.99 47.64 -11.83
CA ALA A 101 7.42 48.71 -11.02
C ALA A 101 6.01 48.37 -10.52
N GLN A 102 5.16 47.74 -11.36
CA GLN A 102 3.84 47.26 -10.96
C GLN A 102 3.94 46.18 -9.87
N ARG A 103 4.84 45.20 -10.02
CA ARG A 103 5.09 44.18 -9.00
C ARG A 103 5.60 44.79 -7.68
N LEU A 104 6.49 45.77 -7.74
CA LEU A 104 6.95 46.47 -6.53
C LEU A 104 5.83 47.26 -5.86
N ARG A 105 4.95 47.90 -6.64
CA ARG A 105 3.78 48.61 -6.12
C ARG A 105 2.80 47.66 -5.44
N SER A 106 2.52 46.49 -6.02
CA SER A 106 1.65 45.50 -5.37
C SER A 106 2.28 44.96 -4.08
N LEU A 107 3.58 44.67 -4.09
CA LEU A 107 4.32 44.20 -2.93
C LEU A 107 4.46 45.23 -1.80
N ARG A 108 4.40 46.52 -2.12
CA ARG A 108 4.49 47.61 -1.14
C ARG A 108 3.39 47.53 -0.09
N SER A 109 2.17 47.18 -0.48
CA SER A 109 1.03 47.04 0.45
C SER A 109 1.29 45.96 1.52
N PHE A 110 1.88 44.82 1.14
CA PHE A 110 2.29 43.77 2.07
C PHE A 110 3.43 44.23 2.98
N GLY A 111 4.40 44.96 2.45
CA GLY A 111 5.48 45.54 3.24
C GLY A 111 4.97 46.53 4.29
N GLU A 112 4.02 47.40 3.93
CA GLU A 112 3.38 48.34 4.85
C GLU A 112 2.55 47.61 5.92
N TYR A 113 1.79 46.59 5.53
CA TYR A 113 1.08 45.72 6.47
C TYR A 113 2.03 45.04 7.46
N LEU A 114 3.12 44.43 6.99
CA LEU A 114 4.09 43.76 7.86
C LEU A 114 4.77 44.75 8.83
N ARG A 115 5.07 45.98 8.37
CA ARG A 115 5.56 47.04 9.27
C ARG A 115 4.53 47.46 10.30
N ALA A 116 3.25 47.56 9.94
CA ALA A 116 2.18 47.86 10.90
C ALA A 116 2.01 46.73 11.93
N VAL A 117 2.10 45.47 11.50
CA VAL A 117 2.10 44.29 12.39
C VAL A 117 3.30 44.31 13.33
N LEU A 118 4.51 44.60 12.83
CA LEU A 118 5.69 44.78 13.67
C LEU A 118 5.50 45.87 14.73
N ALA A 119 5.02 47.05 14.32
CA ALA A 119 4.79 48.16 15.22
C ALA A 119 3.77 47.81 16.32
N ARG A 120 2.74 47.02 15.97
CA ARG A 120 1.74 46.54 16.92
C ARG A 120 2.28 45.47 17.86
N LEU A 121 3.11 44.56 17.36
CA LEU A 121 3.67 43.46 18.16
C LEU A 121 4.80 43.93 19.08
N GLY A 122 5.59 44.92 18.67
CA GLY A 122 6.65 45.56 19.48
C GLY A 122 7.77 44.63 19.98
N ARG A 123 7.80 43.37 19.53
CA ARG A 123 8.69 42.30 20.03
C ARG A 123 9.87 41.97 19.11
N PHE A 124 9.83 42.41 17.86
CA PHE A 124 10.83 42.08 16.84
C PHE A 124 11.53 43.35 16.34
N GLN A 125 12.82 43.24 16.04
CA GLN A 125 13.64 44.37 15.57
C GLN A 125 13.29 44.75 14.13
N ASP A 126 13.05 43.77 13.26
CA ASP A 126 12.74 43.97 11.85
C ASP A 126 11.79 42.88 11.29
N VAL A 127 11.32 43.09 10.05
CA VAL A 127 10.38 42.17 9.38
C VAL A 127 11.03 40.80 9.17
N PRO A 128 12.28 40.70 8.70
CA PRO A 128 12.96 39.41 8.56
C PRO A 128 13.05 38.61 9.87
N ALA A 129 13.44 39.21 10.99
CA ALA A 129 13.50 38.48 12.26
C ALA A 129 12.13 37.98 12.72
N MET A 130 11.07 38.77 12.51
CA MET A 130 9.70 38.32 12.79
C MET A 130 9.31 37.13 11.90
N VAL A 131 9.59 37.19 10.60
CA VAL A 131 9.27 36.11 9.66
C VAL A 131 10.05 34.84 10.02
N ALA A 132 11.34 34.93 10.29
CA ALA A 132 12.17 33.80 10.71
C ALA A 132 11.61 33.12 11.97
N HIS A 133 11.20 33.91 12.98
CA HIS A 133 10.58 33.34 14.18
C HIS A 133 9.27 32.60 13.89
N PHE A 134 8.42 33.14 13.01
CA PHE A 134 7.19 32.45 12.60
C PHE A 134 7.44 31.22 11.74
N GLU A 135 8.49 31.22 10.92
CA GLU A 135 8.95 30.05 10.17
C GLU A 135 9.43 28.95 11.12
N GLU A 136 10.23 29.29 12.13
CA GLU A 136 10.64 28.36 13.19
C GLU A 136 9.43 27.79 13.94
N LEU A 137 8.46 28.63 14.32
CA LEU A 137 7.22 28.19 14.96
C LEU A 137 6.39 27.27 14.05
N ALA A 138 6.30 27.58 12.76
CA ALA A 138 5.60 26.75 11.78
C ALA A 138 6.29 25.39 11.62
N GLY A 139 7.63 25.38 11.56
CA GLY A 139 8.45 24.16 11.55
C GLY A 139 8.25 23.33 12.82
N MET A 140 8.27 23.97 14.00
CA MET A 140 8.02 23.29 15.27
C MET A 140 6.61 22.70 15.34
N ARG A 141 5.59 23.42 14.84
CA ARG A 141 4.22 22.90 14.76
C ARG A 141 4.13 21.67 13.85
N ALA A 142 4.81 21.68 12.72
CA ALA A 142 4.87 20.53 11.81
C ALA A 142 5.52 19.30 12.48
N LEU A 143 6.64 19.51 13.18
CA LEU A 143 7.32 18.44 13.94
C LEU A 143 6.44 17.87 15.06
N LEU A 144 5.70 18.75 15.76
CA LEU A 144 4.76 18.31 16.80
C LEU A 144 3.59 17.53 16.22
N ALA A 145 3.05 17.94 15.07
CA ALA A 145 1.98 17.21 14.39
C ALA A 145 2.43 15.80 13.99
N GLN A 146 3.63 15.67 13.39
CA GLN A 146 4.20 14.36 13.05
C GLN A 146 4.41 13.46 14.28
N ARG A 147 4.88 14.03 15.39
CA ARG A 147 5.04 13.27 16.64
C ARG A 147 3.70 12.82 17.21
N GLU A 148 2.67 13.64 17.08
CA GLU A 148 1.32 13.31 17.53
C GLU A 148 0.71 12.20 16.68
N GLU A 149 0.84 12.27 15.35
CA GLU A 149 0.45 11.19 14.44
C GLU A 149 1.16 9.88 14.79
N ALA A 150 2.48 9.89 14.97
CA ALA A 150 3.24 8.72 15.36
C ALA A 150 2.80 8.14 16.73
N ARG A 151 2.44 9.00 17.69
CA ARG A 151 1.87 8.55 18.99
C ARG A 151 0.49 7.93 18.81
N GLN A 152 -0.37 8.51 17.98
CA GLN A 152 -1.68 7.96 17.68
C GLN A 152 -1.57 6.58 17.01
N GLU A 153 -0.63 6.40 16.09
CA GLU A 153 -0.33 5.10 15.51
C GLU A 153 0.14 4.09 16.56
N GLN A 154 1.02 4.48 17.48
CA GLN A 154 1.46 3.60 18.58
C GLN A 154 0.30 3.19 19.48
N VAL A 155 -0.61 4.11 19.80
CA VAL A 155 -1.82 3.83 20.58
C VAL A 155 -2.74 2.89 19.81
N ALA A 156 -2.98 3.14 18.52
CA ALA A 156 -3.79 2.26 17.66
C ALA A 156 -3.22 0.84 17.60
N GLN A 157 -1.91 0.70 17.39
CA GLN A 157 -1.22 -0.59 17.43
C GLN A 157 -1.35 -1.27 18.81
N GLY A 158 -1.27 -0.50 19.90
CA GLY A 158 -1.49 -1.00 21.26
C GLY A 158 -2.90 -1.57 21.44
N TRP A 159 -3.93 -0.86 20.96
CA TRP A 159 -5.32 -1.33 20.99
C TRP A 159 -5.54 -2.59 20.14
N GLU A 160 -4.93 -2.67 18.96
CA GLU A 160 -4.98 -3.88 18.13
C GLU A 160 -4.35 -5.09 18.82
N ARG A 161 -3.19 -4.90 19.45
CA ARG A 161 -2.54 -5.97 20.23
C ARG A 161 -3.41 -6.40 21.41
N LEU A 162 -3.99 -5.45 22.14
CA LEU A 162 -4.90 -5.77 23.24
C LEU A 162 -6.12 -6.56 22.75
N ARG A 163 -6.73 -6.15 21.64
CA ARG A 163 -7.87 -6.86 21.05
C ARG A 163 -7.51 -8.30 20.67
N ARG A 164 -6.36 -8.50 20.00
CA ARG A 164 -5.86 -9.84 19.66
C ARG A 164 -5.67 -10.71 20.90
N ASN A 165 -5.00 -10.17 21.93
CA ASN A 165 -4.80 -10.89 23.18
C ASN A 165 -6.13 -11.25 23.88
N GLN A 166 -7.13 -10.37 23.81
CA GLN A 166 -8.47 -10.65 24.36
C GLN A 166 -9.20 -11.75 23.58
N GLU A 167 -9.10 -11.75 22.25
CA GLU A 167 -9.67 -12.79 21.39
C GLU A 167 -8.98 -14.15 21.62
N GLU A 168 -7.65 -14.15 21.75
CA GLU A 168 -6.85 -15.34 22.08
C GLU A 168 -7.22 -15.89 23.45
N ALA A 169 -7.19 -15.06 24.50
CA ALA A 169 -7.57 -15.47 25.86
C ALA A 169 -9.03 -15.94 25.94
N GLY A 170 -9.94 -15.29 25.21
CA GLY A 170 -11.33 -15.72 25.08
C GLY A 170 -11.45 -17.10 24.44
N SER A 171 -10.68 -17.36 23.38
CA SER A 171 -10.63 -18.66 22.70
C SER A 171 -10.07 -19.76 23.59
N GLU A 172 -8.99 -19.49 24.33
CA GLU A 172 -8.42 -20.42 25.31
C GLU A 172 -9.37 -20.72 26.47
N LEU A 173 -10.08 -19.70 26.97
CA LEU A 173 -11.09 -19.88 28.02
C LEU A 173 -12.26 -20.76 27.53
N LEU A 174 -12.67 -20.60 26.26
CA LEU A 174 -13.70 -21.47 25.68
C LEU A 174 -13.20 -22.91 25.55
N ARG A 175 -11.99 -23.13 25.03
CA ARG A 175 -11.36 -24.46 24.94
C ARG A 175 -11.29 -25.16 26.29
N THR A 176 -10.76 -24.48 27.31
CA THR A 176 -10.64 -25.04 28.67
C THR A 176 -12.01 -25.31 29.31
N LYS A 177 -13.02 -24.45 29.06
CA LYS A 177 -14.41 -24.73 29.49
C LYS A 177 -14.99 -25.95 28.81
N ASP A 178 -14.74 -26.13 27.52
CA ASP A 178 -15.22 -27.29 26.77
C ASP A 178 -14.53 -28.58 27.24
N GLU A 179 -13.22 -28.56 27.46
CA GLU A 179 -12.48 -29.67 28.07
C GLU A 179 -13.02 -30.03 29.46
N LEU A 180 -13.28 -29.03 30.30
CA LEU A 180 -13.83 -29.23 31.63
C LEU A 180 -15.25 -29.80 31.59
N ARG A 181 -16.10 -29.38 30.65
CA ARG A 181 -17.41 -29.99 30.41
C ARG A 181 -17.26 -31.46 29.99
N GLN A 182 -16.34 -31.77 29.09
CA GLN A 182 -16.08 -33.14 28.66
C GLN A 182 -15.59 -34.03 29.82
N LEU A 183 -14.68 -33.51 30.66
CA LEU A 183 -14.20 -34.25 31.84
C LEU A 183 -15.31 -34.48 32.86
N ARG A 184 -16.18 -33.49 33.11
CA ARG A 184 -17.35 -33.64 33.98
C ARG A 184 -18.31 -34.71 33.45
N ALA A 185 -18.62 -34.67 32.16
CA ALA A 185 -19.48 -35.67 31.53
C ALA A 185 -18.90 -37.10 31.65
N ARG A 186 -17.58 -37.26 31.46
CA ARG A 186 -16.90 -38.55 31.66
C ARG A 186 -16.97 -39.03 33.11
N LEU A 187 -16.79 -38.12 34.07
CA LEU A 187 -16.85 -38.43 35.49
C LEU A 187 -18.27 -38.79 35.92
N GLU A 188 -19.29 -38.09 35.41
CA GLU A 188 -20.69 -38.43 35.65
C GLU A 188 -21.06 -39.79 35.05
N ALA A 189 -20.63 -40.09 33.82
CA ALA A 189 -20.81 -41.40 33.20
C ALA A 189 -20.15 -42.51 34.04
N ALA A 190 -18.89 -42.33 34.44
CA ALA A 190 -18.20 -43.31 35.29
C ALA A 190 -18.90 -43.52 36.65
N ARG A 191 -19.45 -42.46 37.25
CA ARG A 191 -20.26 -42.58 38.47
C ARG A 191 -21.55 -43.36 38.23
N GLN A 192 -22.25 -43.07 37.14
CA GLN A 192 -23.46 -43.79 36.76
C GLN A 192 -23.19 -45.29 36.55
N ASP A 193 -22.04 -45.66 35.99
CA ASP A 193 -21.64 -47.06 35.82
C ASP A 193 -21.31 -47.78 37.14
N VAL A 194 -20.70 -47.07 38.11
CA VAL A 194 -20.26 -47.65 39.39
C VAL A 194 -21.40 -47.79 40.40
N LEU A 195 -22.37 -46.86 40.41
CA LEU A 195 -23.48 -46.84 41.39
C LEU A 195 -24.26 -48.18 41.49
N PRO A 196 -24.65 -48.84 40.37
CA PRO A 196 -25.31 -50.14 40.44
C PRO A 196 -24.44 -51.21 41.10
N GLN A 197 -23.14 -51.24 40.79
CA GLN A 197 -22.22 -52.23 41.36
C GLN A 197 -22.01 -52.03 42.86
N GLU A 198 -21.91 -50.78 43.31
CA GLU A 198 -21.85 -50.44 44.73
C GLU A 198 -23.11 -50.89 45.47
N SER A 199 -24.30 -50.65 44.88
CA SER A 199 -25.58 -51.07 45.48
C SER A 199 -25.68 -52.60 45.61
N LEU A 200 -25.25 -53.35 44.58
CA LEU A 200 -25.21 -54.81 44.59
C LEU A 200 -24.23 -55.34 45.64
N ARG A 201 -23.05 -54.71 45.74
CA ARG A 201 -22.03 -55.06 46.73
C ARG A 201 -22.52 -54.79 48.16
N ALA A 202 -23.15 -53.65 48.41
CA ALA A 202 -23.74 -53.31 49.71
C ALA A 202 -24.85 -54.29 50.10
N HIS A 203 -25.72 -54.67 49.16
CA HIS A 203 -26.76 -55.67 49.40
C HIS A 203 -26.16 -57.04 49.77
N SER A 204 -25.15 -57.48 49.02
CA SER A 204 -24.45 -58.75 49.27
C SER A 204 -23.75 -58.75 50.63
N GLN A 205 -23.13 -57.63 51.00
CA GLN A 205 -22.49 -57.46 52.30
C GLN A 205 -23.51 -57.47 53.44
N SER A 206 -24.64 -56.76 53.32
CA SER A 206 -25.73 -56.83 54.31
C SER A 206 -26.24 -58.25 54.48
N ALA A 207 -26.50 -58.96 53.38
CA ALA A 207 -26.92 -60.36 53.43
C ALA A 207 -25.87 -61.26 54.12
N ALA A 208 -24.58 -61.04 53.86
CA ALA A 208 -23.51 -61.75 54.55
C ALA A 208 -23.51 -61.45 56.06
N THR A 209 -23.61 -60.19 56.48
CA THR A 209 -23.66 -59.82 57.92
C THR A 209 -24.86 -60.43 58.64
N GLN A 210 -26.03 -60.47 58.00
CA GLN A 210 -27.22 -61.14 58.56
C GLN A 210 -26.99 -62.65 58.73
N LYS A 211 -26.41 -63.32 57.72
CA LYS A 211 -26.07 -64.75 57.82
C LYS A 211 -25.04 -65.01 58.93
N THR A 212 -24.01 -64.16 59.06
CA THR A 212 -23.02 -64.26 60.14
C THR A 212 -23.66 -64.05 61.51
N LEU A 213 -24.60 -63.10 61.64
CA LEU A 213 -25.33 -62.89 62.89
C LEU A 213 -26.16 -64.11 63.28
N VAL A 214 -26.96 -64.65 62.34
CA VAL A 214 -27.77 -65.85 62.58
C VAL A 214 -26.87 -67.04 62.93
N LEU A 215 -25.75 -67.22 62.22
CA LEU A 215 -24.77 -68.25 62.56
C LEU A 215 -24.25 -68.06 63.99
N GLY A 216 -23.87 -66.84 64.39
CA GLY A 216 -23.44 -66.54 65.75
C GLY A 216 -24.52 -66.82 66.80
N GLN A 217 -25.78 -66.48 66.51
CA GLN A 217 -26.92 -66.80 67.37
C GLN A 217 -27.13 -68.32 67.51
N ILE A 218 -27.04 -69.08 66.41
CA ILE A 218 -27.11 -70.54 66.42
C ILE A 218 -25.97 -71.10 67.28
N LYS A 219 -24.72 -70.66 67.03
CA LYS A 219 -23.56 -71.11 67.79
C LYS A 219 -23.73 -70.86 69.29
N LEU A 220 -24.23 -69.69 69.67
CA LEU A 220 -24.47 -69.35 71.07
C LEU A 220 -25.62 -70.19 71.68
N ALA A 221 -26.72 -70.40 70.94
CA ALA A 221 -27.83 -71.23 71.39
C ALA A 221 -27.40 -72.69 71.59
N VAL A 222 -26.61 -73.24 70.66
CA VAL A 222 -26.00 -74.56 70.75
C VAL A 222 -25.11 -74.66 71.98
N LEU A 223 -24.19 -73.71 72.17
CA LEU A 223 -23.29 -73.67 73.32
C LEU A 223 -24.08 -73.62 74.64
N ASN A 224 -25.12 -72.78 74.71
CA ASN A 224 -25.99 -72.68 75.89
C ASN A 224 -26.72 -74.00 76.19
N LEU A 225 -27.25 -74.68 75.17
CA LEU A 225 -27.90 -75.99 75.32
C LEU A 225 -26.91 -77.07 75.76
N PHE A 226 -25.71 -77.11 75.17
CA PHE A 226 -24.63 -78.02 75.56
C PHE A 226 -24.21 -77.81 77.02
N GLN A 227 -24.02 -76.56 77.44
CA GLN A 227 -23.73 -76.22 78.83
C GLN A 227 -24.88 -76.63 79.77
N ALA A 228 -26.14 -76.41 79.39
CA ALA A 228 -27.29 -76.83 80.19
C ALA A 228 -27.40 -78.36 80.33
N ALA A 229 -27.11 -79.12 79.26
CA ALA A 229 -27.12 -80.58 79.28
C ALA A 229 -25.98 -81.15 80.13
N THR A 230 -24.76 -80.65 79.93
CA THR A 230 -23.56 -81.10 80.68
C THR A 230 -23.63 -80.73 82.17
N THR A 231 -24.16 -79.56 82.52
CA THR A 231 -24.37 -79.16 83.93
C THR A 231 -25.42 -80.01 84.64
N ARG A 232 -26.52 -80.38 83.96
CA ARG A 232 -27.58 -81.23 84.55
C ARG A 232 -27.18 -82.70 84.66
N LEU A 233 -26.45 -83.22 83.67
CA LEU A 233 -26.06 -84.63 83.59
C LEU A 233 -24.69 -84.92 84.22
N LYS A 234 -23.97 -83.89 84.71
CA LYS A 234 -22.62 -83.98 85.31
C LYS A 234 -21.60 -84.74 84.43
N ILE A 235 -21.70 -84.56 83.10
CA ILE A 235 -20.79 -85.20 82.14
C ILE A 235 -19.49 -84.39 82.07
N PRO A 236 -18.29 -85.00 82.22
CA PRO A 236 -17.02 -84.29 82.12
C PRO A 236 -16.80 -83.75 80.70
N VAL A 237 -16.46 -82.47 80.61
CA VAL A 237 -16.37 -81.69 79.37
C VAL A 237 -15.01 -81.90 78.69
N ASN A 238 -14.98 -82.33 77.43
CA ASN A 238 -13.76 -82.32 76.60
C ASN A 238 -14.03 -81.90 75.15
N VAL A 239 -14.93 -80.92 74.95
CA VAL A 239 -15.26 -80.37 73.63
C VAL A 239 -14.85 -78.90 73.56
N ALA A 240 -14.25 -78.48 72.45
CA ALA A 240 -13.79 -77.11 72.24
C ALA A 240 -14.96 -76.11 72.14
N LEU A 241 -14.78 -74.91 72.69
CA LEU A 241 -15.79 -73.84 72.74
C LEU A 241 -16.24 -73.37 71.34
N GLU A 242 -15.38 -73.47 70.33
CA GLU A 242 -15.65 -73.01 68.96
C GLU A 242 -16.22 -74.11 68.03
N ASP A 243 -16.19 -75.37 68.47
CA ASP A 243 -16.63 -76.52 67.68
C ASP A 243 -18.12 -76.81 67.93
N THR A 244 -18.96 -76.15 67.15
CA THR A 244 -20.41 -76.24 67.29
C THR A 244 -21.03 -77.55 66.81
N GLU A 245 -20.35 -78.27 65.91
CA GLU A 245 -20.83 -79.58 65.44
C GLU A 245 -20.68 -80.61 66.56
N ALA A 246 -19.48 -80.69 67.17
CA ALA A 246 -19.24 -81.58 68.29
C ALA A 246 -20.12 -81.26 69.53
N GLN A 247 -20.43 -79.98 69.77
CA GLN A 247 -21.37 -79.56 70.82
C GLN A 247 -22.80 -80.06 70.56
N LEU A 248 -23.28 -79.94 69.32
CA LEU A 248 -24.60 -80.44 68.92
C LEU A 248 -24.68 -81.97 69.03
N ASP A 249 -23.65 -82.69 68.59
CA ASP A 249 -23.60 -84.15 68.68
C ASP A 249 -23.71 -84.63 70.13
N MET A 250 -23.02 -83.95 71.06
CA MET A 250 -23.16 -84.27 72.48
C MET A 250 -24.54 -83.94 73.05
N VAL A 251 -25.15 -82.82 72.66
CA VAL A 251 -26.53 -82.50 73.05
C VAL A 251 -27.49 -83.55 72.52
N LEU A 252 -27.32 -83.99 71.27
CA LEU A 252 -28.13 -85.04 70.65
C LEU A 252 -27.97 -86.38 71.38
N LEU A 253 -26.74 -86.78 71.70
CA LEU A 253 -26.48 -87.98 72.49
C LEU A 253 -27.16 -87.90 73.86
N CYS A 254 -27.02 -86.78 74.57
CA CYS A 254 -27.69 -86.56 75.85
C CYS A 254 -29.22 -86.64 75.73
N MET A 255 -29.80 -86.07 74.67
CA MET A 255 -31.25 -86.12 74.41
C MET A 255 -31.70 -87.55 74.11
N GLN A 256 -30.93 -88.29 73.29
CA GLN A 256 -31.20 -89.69 72.97
C GLN A 256 -31.12 -90.58 74.21
N ASP A 257 -30.09 -90.41 75.05
CA ASP A 257 -29.93 -91.12 76.32
C ASP A 257 -31.09 -90.80 77.28
N LEU A 258 -31.52 -89.54 77.36
CA LEU A 258 -32.70 -89.14 78.15
C LEU A 258 -34.00 -89.76 77.61
N THR A 259 -34.18 -89.83 76.29
CA THR A 259 -35.34 -90.52 75.70
C THR A 259 -35.27 -92.03 75.88
N ALA A 260 -34.08 -92.64 75.83
CA ALA A 260 -33.87 -94.05 76.08
C ALA A 260 -34.18 -94.40 77.54
N THR A 261 -33.66 -93.61 78.50
CA THR A 261 -34.01 -93.77 79.92
C THR A 261 -35.49 -93.51 80.21
N CYS A 262 -36.11 -92.53 79.53
CA CYS A 262 -37.56 -92.32 79.64
C CYS A 262 -38.38 -93.45 79.01
N ALA A 263 -37.89 -94.09 77.95
CA ALA A 263 -38.49 -95.28 77.34
C ALA A 263 -38.32 -96.53 78.22
N GLU A 264 -37.19 -96.67 78.91
CA GLU A 264 -36.95 -97.73 79.92
C GLU A 264 -37.80 -97.54 81.18
N LEU A 265 -38.11 -96.29 81.57
CA LEU A 265 -38.99 -95.96 82.69
C LEU A 265 -40.50 -96.08 82.37
N ARG A 266 -40.89 -96.46 81.14
CA ARG A 266 -42.28 -96.75 80.76
C ARG A 266 -42.41 -98.08 79.97
N PRO A 267 -42.68 -99.21 80.63
CA PRO A 267 -43.17 -100.40 79.95
C PRO A 267 -44.66 -100.24 79.61
N GLY A 268 -44.97 -100.10 78.31
CA GLY A 268 -46.28 -100.41 77.73
C GLY A 268 -47.36 -99.31 77.73
N GLN A 269 -47.58 -98.69 76.57
CA GLN A 269 -48.86 -98.70 75.83
C GLN A 269 -48.78 -97.85 74.54
N LEU A 270 -49.11 -98.50 73.42
CA LEU A 270 -49.83 -98.02 72.22
C LEU A 270 -49.56 -96.62 71.65
N GLY A 271 -49.09 -96.56 70.39
CA GLY A 271 -49.26 -95.40 69.49
C GLY A 271 -50.74 -95.21 69.05
N PRO A 272 -51.07 -94.38 68.04
CA PRO A 272 -50.19 -93.66 67.10
C PRO A 272 -50.62 -92.19 66.79
N CYS A 273 -49.83 -91.58 65.90
CA CYS A 273 -50.20 -90.63 64.83
C CYS A 273 -49.76 -89.15 64.90
N PRO A 274 -49.30 -88.60 63.75
CA PRO A 274 -48.58 -87.32 63.65
C PRO A 274 -49.50 -86.16 63.20
N PRO A 275 -49.01 -84.91 63.27
CA PRO A 275 -49.25 -83.97 62.19
C PRO A 275 -47.95 -83.25 61.77
N ARG A 276 -47.53 -83.44 60.52
CA ARG A 276 -47.80 -82.55 59.36
C ARG A 276 -46.91 -81.31 59.33
N LEU A 277 -45.89 -81.40 58.47
CA LEU A 277 -45.29 -80.25 57.78
C LEU A 277 -46.36 -79.51 56.96
N PRO A 278 -46.29 -78.16 56.90
CA PRO A 278 -46.54 -77.41 55.67
C PRO A 278 -45.18 -76.94 55.14
N VAL A 279 -44.65 -77.57 54.09
CA VAL A 279 -44.84 -77.19 52.68
C VAL A 279 -44.40 -75.75 52.41
N ALA A 280 -43.24 -75.65 51.77
CA ALA A 280 -42.79 -74.49 51.05
C ALA A 280 -43.79 -74.16 49.93
N THR A 281 -44.28 -72.93 49.89
CA THR A 281 -44.80 -72.32 48.67
C THR A 281 -43.71 -71.45 48.07
N SER A 282 -43.05 -72.00 47.06
CA SER A 282 -42.46 -71.23 45.98
C SER A 282 -43.57 -70.59 45.16
N HIS A 283 -43.63 -69.25 45.20
CA HIS A 283 -44.09 -68.44 44.07
C HIS A 283 -42.93 -67.50 43.78
N GLY A 284 -42.28 -67.53 42.61
CA GLY A 284 -42.88 -67.70 41.28
C GLY A 284 -43.08 -66.31 40.74
N GLY A 285 -42.26 -65.93 39.75
CA GLY A 285 -42.04 -64.56 39.34
C GLY A 285 -43.27 -63.84 38.79
N ALA A 286 -43.21 -62.52 38.86
CA ALA A 286 -43.92 -61.63 37.96
C ALA A 286 -42.88 -60.71 37.30
N ARG A 287 -42.82 -60.85 35.98
CA ARG A 287 -42.01 -60.09 35.04
C ARG A 287 -42.90 -58.96 34.50
N VAL A 288 -42.28 -57.83 34.16
CA VAL A 288 -42.74 -56.76 33.24
C VAL A 288 -43.68 -55.67 33.78
N ALA A 289 -43.15 -54.45 33.82
CA ALA A 289 -43.75 -53.23 33.23
C ALA A 289 -42.65 -52.14 33.11
N LEU A 290 -41.94 -52.10 31.98
CA LEU A 290 -41.88 -50.95 31.07
C LEU A 290 -42.95 -49.86 31.35
N SER A 291 -42.49 -48.69 31.75
CA SER A 291 -43.10 -47.36 31.56
C SER A 291 -41.96 -46.36 31.83
N GLN A 292 -41.29 -45.84 30.79
CA GLN A 292 -41.56 -44.49 30.26
C GLN A 292 -41.55 -43.42 31.36
N GLU A 293 -40.40 -42.81 31.56
CA GLU A 293 -40.13 -41.36 31.42
C GLU A 293 -38.62 -41.13 31.30
#